data_AF-A0A366MUC8-F1
#
_entry.id   AF-A0A366MUC8-F1
#
_cell.length_a   1.000
_cell.length_b   1.000
_cell.length_c   1.000
_cell.angle_alpha   90.00
_cell.angle_beta   90.00
_cell.angle_gamma   90.00
#
_symmetry.space_group_name_H-M   'P 1'
#
loop_
_entity.id
_entity.type
_entity.pdbx_description
1 polymer ?
#
loop_
_entity_poly.entity_id
_entity_poly.type
_entity_poly.pdbx_seq_one_letter_code
_entity_poly.pdbx_strand_id
1 'polypeptide(L)'
;MKQAFSLLEIIFVIVILGIIVSFAAPKLMDTKDSALVSTLKRDVNTAVNSIQSYYLLNQKIEDINDTMNISSTNWNIEKLKMSDKNACITLEVKTVSNNVVIDLKIDGLKDSTICKKIRDSGLVSKEYEVY
;
A
#
# COMPACT_ATOMS: atom_id res chain seq x y z
N MET A 1 44.93 19.60 -23.74
CA MET A 1 45.14 18.97 -22.43
C MET A 1 43.79 18.88 -21.73
N LYS A 2 43.29 17.68 -21.41
CA LYS A 2 42.05 17.56 -20.63
C LYS A 2 42.39 17.86 -19.18
N GLN A 3 41.75 18.87 -18.58
CA GLN A 3 41.87 19.13 -17.16
C GLN A 3 41.12 18.02 -16.42
N ALA A 4 41.84 17.23 -15.64
CA ALA A 4 41.27 16.32 -14.67
C ALA A 4 41.07 17.08 -13.36
N PHE A 5 39.97 16.81 -12.66
CA PHE A 5 39.75 17.30 -11.31
C PHE A 5 40.86 16.80 -10.38
N SER A 6 41.26 17.65 -9.43
CA SER A 6 42.19 17.28 -8.38
C SER A 6 41.57 16.21 -7.47
N LEU A 7 42.39 15.29 -6.97
CA LEU A 7 41.98 14.30 -5.98
C LEU A 7 41.30 14.96 -4.77
N LEU A 8 41.81 16.13 -4.35
CA LEU A 8 41.25 16.89 -3.23
C LEU A 8 39.84 17.41 -3.51
N GLU A 9 39.58 17.87 -4.73
CA GLU A 9 38.26 18.37 -5.14
C GLU A 9 37.22 17.26 -5.10
N ILE A 10 37.58 16.06 -5.58
CA ILE A 10 36.70 14.89 -5.56
C ILE A 10 36.35 14.50 -4.12
N ILE A 11 37.33 14.46 -3.22
CA ILE A 11 37.09 14.12 -1.80
C ILE A 11 36.15 15.15 -1.15
N PHE A 12 36.38 16.44 -1.38
CA PHE A 12 35.55 17.50 -0.80
C PHE A 12 34.09 17.40 -1.28
N VAL A 13 33.86 17.12 -2.57
CA VAL A 13 32.52 16.92 -3.13
C VAL A 13 31.82 15.71 -2.50
N ILE A 14 32.52 14.58 -2.35
CA ILE A 14 31.94 13.38 -1.74
C ILE A 14 31.57 13.63 -0.26
N VAL A 15 32.42 14.33 0.49
CA VAL A 15 32.15 14.67 1.90
C VAL A 15 30.90 15.55 2.02
N ILE A 16 30.77 16.59 1.18
CA ILE A 16 29.58 17.46 1.18
C ILE A 16 28.32 16.66 0.82
N LEU A 17 28.38 15.85 -0.24
CA LEU A 17 27.26 15.00 -0.63
C LEU A 17 26.88 14.01 0.48
N GLY A 18 27.86 13.44 1.18
CA GLY A 18 27.62 12.54 2.31
C GLY A 18 26.84 13.21 3.45
N ILE A 19 27.20 14.43 3.81
CA ILE A 19 26.48 15.20 4.85
C ILE A 19 25.05 15.48 4.41
N ILE A 20 24.85 15.97 3.18
CA ILE A 20 23.50 16.27 2.66
C ILE A 20 22.62 15.02 2.63
N VAL A 21 23.16 13.90 2.12
CA VAL A 21 22.42 12.63 2.01
C VAL A 21 22.03 12.09 3.39
N SER A 22 22.88 12.24 4.41
CA SER A 22 22.59 11.79 5.78
C SER A 22 21.30 12.41 6.34
N PHE A 23 21.03 13.69 6.04
CA PHE A 23 19.79 14.36 6.46
C PHE A 23 18.63 14.16 5.48
N ALA A 24 18.91 14.15 4.18
CA ALA A 24 17.87 14.07 3.16
C ALA A 24 17.28 12.66 3.01
N ALA A 25 18.09 11.61 3.09
CA ALA A 25 17.65 10.25 2.82
C ALA A 25 16.57 9.75 3.80
N PRO A 26 16.68 9.93 5.13
CA PRO A 26 15.64 9.50 6.06
C PRO A 26 14.29 10.17 5.78
N LYS A 27 14.30 11.48 5.48
CA LYS A 27 13.09 12.24 5.18
C LYS A 27 12.44 11.82 3.87
N LEU A 28 13.24 11.48 2.86
CA LEU A 28 12.74 10.97 1.58
C LEU A 28 12.13 9.57 1.75
N MET A 29 12.73 8.69 2.54
CA MET A 29 12.16 7.37 2.86
C MET A 29 10.84 7.52 3.61
N ASP A 30 10.79 8.41 4.60
CA ASP A 30 9.57 8.68 5.37
C ASP A 30 8.42 9.20 4.48
N THR A 31 8.73 10.12 3.56
CA THR A 31 7.76 10.67 2.59
C THR A 31 7.26 9.59 1.64
N LYS A 32 8.15 8.71 1.14
CA LYS A 32 7.76 7.58 0.26
C LYS A 32 6.81 6.64 0.98
N ASP A 33 7.11 6.27 2.22
CA ASP A 33 6.25 5.40 3.03
C ASP A 33 4.88 6.05 3.25
N SER A 34 4.83 7.34 3.60
CA SER A 34 3.57 8.06 3.81
C SER A 34 2.73 8.16 2.53
N ALA A 35 3.37 8.33 1.37
CA ALA A 35 2.70 8.31 0.06
C ALA A 35 2.15 6.92 -0.29
N LEU A 36 2.90 5.85 0.04
CA LEU A 36 2.44 4.48 -0.11
C LEU A 36 1.21 4.23 0.75
N VAL A 37 1.23 4.61 2.03
CA VAL A 37 0.07 4.46 2.93
C VAL A 37 -1.16 5.21 2.40
N SER A 38 -1.00 6.44 1.90
CA SER A 38 -2.13 7.17 1.31
C SER A 38 -2.69 6.50 0.06
N THR A 39 -1.84 5.88 -0.75
CA THR A 39 -2.26 5.12 -1.93
C THR A 39 -3.02 3.87 -1.51
N LEU A 40 -2.47 3.07 -0.59
CA LEU A 40 -3.12 1.86 -0.10
C LEU A 40 -4.50 2.17 0.51
N LYS A 41 -4.63 3.25 1.29
CA LYS A 41 -5.91 3.70 1.84
C LYS A 41 -6.93 4.05 0.75
N ARG A 42 -6.49 4.73 -0.31
CA ARG A 42 -7.36 5.08 -1.45
C ARG A 42 -7.78 3.83 -2.20
N ASP A 43 -6.86 2.91 -2.43
CA ASP A 43 -7.11 1.66 -3.15
C ASP A 43 -8.12 0.79 -2.38
N VAL A 44 -7.97 0.64 -1.06
CA VAL A 44 -8.93 -0.08 -0.21
C VAL A 44 -10.33 0.53 -0.31
N ASN A 45 -10.46 1.85 -0.17
CA ASN A 45 -11.78 2.50 -0.27
C ASN A 45 -12.40 2.33 -1.66
N THR A 46 -11.57 2.42 -2.70
CA THR A 46 -12.02 2.20 -4.08
C THR A 46 -12.44 0.74 -4.27
N ALA A 47 -11.70 -0.21 -3.72
CA ALA A 47 -12.00 -1.63 -3.80
C ALA A 47 -13.31 -1.99 -3.12
N VAL A 48 -13.53 -1.51 -1.90
CA VAL A 48 -14.80 -1.72 -1.20
C VAL A 48 -15.97 -1.20 -2.04
N ASN A 49 -15.88 0.03 -2.54
CA ASN A 49 -16.95 0.63 -3.35
C ASN A 49 -17.18 -0.10 -4.68
N SER A 50 -16.11 -0.50 -5.36
CA SER A 50 -16.16 -1.24 -6.63
C SER A 50 -16.78 -2.62 -6.45
N ILE A 51 -16.38 -3.36 -5.40
CA ILE A 51 -16.94 -4.67 -5.07
C ILE A 51 -18.43 -4.55 -4.74
N GLN A 52 -18.82 -3.57 -3.91
CA GLN A 52 -20.23 -3.27 -3.61
C GLN A 52 -21.04 -2.96 -4.88
N SER A 53 -20.54 -2.07 -5.72
CA SER A 53 -21.23 -1.67 -6.96
C SER A 53 -21.36 -2.83 -7.94
N TYR A 54 -20.32 -3.67 -8.06
CA TYR A 54 -20.34 -4.83 -8.94
C TYR A 54 -21.34 -5.89 -8.46
N TYR A 55 -21.40 -6.14 -7.15
CA TYR A 55 -22.35 -7.10 -6.58
C TYR A 55 -23.80 -6.66 -6.77
N LEU A 56 -24.10 -5.36 -6.64
CA LEU A 56 -25.45 -4.84 -6.88
C LEU A 56 -25.95 -5.11 -8.31
N LEU A 57 -25.04 -5.14 -9.29
CA LEU A 57 -25.36 -5.37 -10.70
C LEU A 57 -25.40 -6.85 -11.08
N ASN A 58 -24.46 -7.64 -10.55
CA ASN A 58 -24.25 -9.03 -10.99
C ASN A 58 -24.73 -10.09 -9.99
N GLN A 59 -25.03 -9.71 -8.74
CA GLN A 59 -25.44 -10.58 -7.63
C GLN A 59 -24.45 -11.70 -7.28
N LYS A 60 -23.24 -11.66 -7.84
CA LYS A 60 -22.17 -12.63 -7.59
C LYS A 60 -20.81 -11.94 -7.72
N ILE A 61 -19.82 -12.46 -7.01
CA ILE A 61 -18.40 -12.08 -7.15
C ILE A 61 -17.60 -13.37 -7.23
N GLU A 62 -16.98 -13.63 -8.39
CA GLU A 62 -16.12 -14.80 -8.61
C GLU A 62 -14.63 -14.41 -8.56
N ASP A 63 -14.31 -13.21 -9.05
CA ASP A 63 -12.97 -12.62 -9.01
C ASP A 63 -13.05 -11.12 -8.72
N ILE A 64 -12.17 -10.61 -7.84
CA ILE A 64 -12.03 -9.17 -7.56
C ILE A 64 -11.59 -8.42 -8.82
N ASN A 65 -10.83 -9.04 -9.71
CA ASN A 65 -10.38 -8.43 -10.97
C ASN A 65 -11.55 -8.08 -11.91
N ASP A 66 -12.69 -8.75 -11.78
CA ASP A 66 -13.90 -8.42 -12.55
C ASP A 66 -14.55 -7.13 -12.06
N THR A 67 -14.28 -6.75 -10.81
CA THR A 67 -14.86 -5.56 -10.18
C THR A 67 -14.04 -4.30 -10.46
N MET A 68 -12.73 -4.44 -10.64
CA MET A 68 -11.82 -3.33 -10.84
C MET A 68 -10.43 -3.78 -11.32
N ASN A 69 -9.70 -2.86 -11.95
CA ASN A 69 -8.29 -3.04 -12.29
C ASN A 69 -7.41 -2.42 -11.18
N ILE A 70 -6.89 -3.26 -10.29
CA ILE A 70 -5.91 -2.84 -9.28
C ILE A 70 -4.50 -3.14 -9.77
N SER A 71 -3.60 -2.16 -9.58
CA SER A 71 -2.18 -2.31 -9.88
C SER A 71 -1.54 -3.37 -8.97
N SER A 72 -0.97 -4.41 -9.59
CA SER A 72 -0.13 -5.42 -8.91
C SER A 72 1.22 -4.87 -8.41
N THR A 73 1.44 -3.56 -8.52
CA THR A 73 2.64 -2.89 -7.99
C THR A 73 2.68 -2.93 -6.47
N ASN A 74 1.55 -2.70 -5.80
CA ASN A 74 1.46 -2.64 -4.33
C ASN A 74 0.69 -3.82 -3.72
N TRP A 75 -0.02 -4.59 -4.55
CA TRP A 75 -0.97 -5.61 -4.14
C TRP A 75 -0.64 -6.98 -4.73
N ASN A 76 -0.85 -8.02 -3.93
CA ASN A 76 -0.96 -9.40 -4.34
C ASN A 76 -2.46 -9.75 -4.39
N ILE A 77 -2.95 -10.07 -5.59
CA ILE A 77 -4.37 -10.32 -5.84
C ILE A 77 -4.56 -11.81 -6.11
N GLU A 78 -5.41 -12.42 -5.32
CA GLU A 78 -6.02 -13.72 -5.53
C GLU A 78 -7.52 -13.50 -5.82
N LYS A 79 -8.22 -14.53 -6.31
CA LYS A 79 -9.61 -14.41 -6.78
C LYS A 79 -10.53 -13.60 -5.86
N LEU A 80 -10.57 -13.92 -4.57
CA LEU A 80 -11.44 -13.24 -3.60
C LEU A 80 -10.67 -12.54 -2.49
N LYS A 81 -9.35 -12.37 -2.67
CA LYS A 81 -8.48 -11.85 -1.63
C LYS A 81 -7.42 -10.94 -2.22
N MET A 82 -7.26 -9.77 -1.62
CA MET A 82 -6.20 -8.83 -1.95
C MET A 82 -5.38 -8.56 -0.70
N SER A 83 -4.07 -8.74 -0.80
CA SER A 83 -3.13 -8.44 0.29
C SER A 83 -2.06 -7.47 -0.20
N ASP A 84 -1.65 -6.51 0.63
CA ASP A 84 -0.57 -5.63 0.25
C ASP A 84 0.77 -6.39 0.28
N LYS A 85 1.77 -5.90 -0.45
CA LYS A 85 3.09 -6.55 -0.51
C LYS A 85 3.85 -6.57 0.81
N ASN A 86 3.52 -5.68 1.75
CA ASN A 86 4.10 -5.69 3.09
C ASN A 86 3.32 -6.60 4.05
N ALA A 87 2.22 -7.20 3.57
CA ALA A 87 1.33 -8.07 4.32
C ALA A 87 0.87 -7.44 5.65
N CYS A 88 0.57 -6.15 5.62
CA CYS A 88 -0.05 -5.34 6.67
C CYS A 88 -1.58 -5.23 6.51
N ILE A 89 -2.10 -5.33 5.30
CA ILE A 89 -3.50 -5.15 4.92
C ILE A 89 -3.94 -6.37 4.12
N THR A 90 -5.10 -6.91 4.47
CA THR A 90 -5.77 -7.99 3.73
C THR A 90 -7.23 -7.64 3.58
N LEU A 91 -7.74 -7.67 2.36
CA LEU A 91 -9.14 -7.50 2.03
C LEU A 91 -9.63 -8.81 1.43
N GLU A 92 -10.66 -9.41 2.01
CA GLU A 92 -11.18 -10.70 1.59
C GLU A 92 -12.70 -10.64 1.42
N VAL A 93 -13.21 -11.11 0.29
CA VAL A 93 -14.65 -11.23 0.06
C VAL A 93 -15.09 -12.61 0.56
N LYS A 94 -15.98 -12.64 1.53
CA LYS A 94 -16.53 -13.87 2.12
C LYS A 94 -18.03 -13.93 1.93
N THR A 95 -18.55 -15.14 1.80
CA THR A 95 -19.99 -15.39 1.85
C THR A 95 -20.31 -16.03 3.19
N VAL A 96 -21.01 -15.30 4.06
CA VAL A 96 -21.44 -15.76 5.38
C VAL A 96 -22.97 -15.83 5.37
N SER A 97 -23.53 -17.03 5.51
CA SER A 97 -24.99 -17.24 5.66
C SER A 97 -25.83 -16.55 4.56
N ASN A 98 -25.48 -16.75 3.29
CA ASN A 98 -26.06 -16.10 2.10
C ASN A 98 -25.81 -14.60 1.91
N ASN A 99 -25.13 -13.93 2.86
CA ASN A 99 -24.71 -12.53 2.69
C ASN A 99 -23.24 -12.47 2.28
N VAL A 100 -22.93 -11.64 1.30
CA VAL A 100 -21.54 -11.36 0.91
C VAL A 100 -21.03 -10.21 1.77
N VAL A 101 -19.88 -10.41 2.41
CA VAL A 101 -19.19 -9.45 3.27
C VAL A 101 -17.76 -9.24 2.79
N ILE A 102 -17.27 -8.01 2.89
CA ILE A 102 -15.88 -7.65 2.64
C ILE A 102 -15.19 -7.51 3.99
N ASP A 103 -14.30 -8.43 4.31
CA ASP A 103 -13.51 -8.46 5.52
C ASP A 103 -12.16 -7.76 5.28
N LEU A 104 -12.04 -6.53 5.77
CA LEU A 104 -10.78 -5.79 5.80
C LEU A 104 -10.07 -6.08 7.12
N LYS A 105 -8.90 -6.72 7.05
CA LYS A 105 -8.00 -6.97 8.17
C LYS A 105 -6.72 -6.18 8.05
N ILE A 106 -6.32 -5.59 9.17
CA ILE A 106 -5.02 -4.93 9.33
C ILE A 106 -4.22 -5.73 10.36
N ASP A 107 -3.00 -6.10 10.00
CA ASP A 107 -2.08 -6.82 10.87
C ASP A 107 -1.64 -5.91 12.03
N GLY A 108 -2.07 -6.28 13.24
CA GLY A 108 -1.72 -5.57 14.48
C GLY A 108 -0.43 -6.07 15.15
N LEU A 109 0.15 -7.17 14.67
CA LEU A 109 1.30 -7.84 15.28
C LEU A 109 2.62 -7.46 14.59
N LYS A 110 2.57 -7.06 13.32
CA LYS A 110 3.75 -6.61 12.58
C LYS A 110 4.17 -5.19 12.95
N ASP A 111 5.43 -5.09 13.35
CA ASP A 111 6.06 -3.86 13.83
C ASP A 111 6.94 -3.13 12.80
N SER A 112 6.79 -3.45 11.51
CA SER A 112 7.44 -2.68 10.45
C SER A 112 6.96 -1.22 10.48
N THR A 113 7.86 -0.30 10.10
CA THR A 113 7.58 1.14 10.04
C THR A 113 6.34 1.46 9.21
N ILE A 114 6.16 0.74 8.09
CA ILE A 114 5.01 0.90 7.20
C ILE A 114 3.71 0.38 7.82
N CYS A 115 3.69 -0.78 8.50
CA CYS A 115 2.47 -1.28 9.15
C CYS A 115 2.04 -0.37 10.30
N LYS A 116 2.98 0.24 11.04
CA LYS A 116 2.66 1.25 12.07
C LYS A 116 2.00 2.48 11.46
N LYS A 117 2.57 3.04 10.39
CA LYS A 117 1.97 4.17 9.67
C LYS A 117 0.60 3.87 9.09
N ILE A 118 0.36 2.64 8.62
CA ILE A 118 -0.96 2.20 8.15
C ILE A 118 -1.98 2.26 9.29
N ARG A 119 -1.63 1.75 10.48
CA ARG A 119 -2.49 1.83 11.68
C ARG A 119 -2.76 3.28 12.09
N ASP A 120 -1.72 4.12 12.08
CA ASP A 120 -1.82 5.54 12.44
C ASP A 120 -2.63 6.36 11.40
N SER A 121 -2.76 5.86 10.17
CA SER A 121 -3.52 6.52 9.09
C SER A 121 -5.05 6.48 9.29
N GLY A 122 -5.53 5.77 10.32
CA GLY A 122 -6.95 5.59 10.61
C GLY A 122 -7.64 4.51 9.76
N LEU A 123 -6.88 3.70 9.03
CA LEU A 123 -7.39 2.42 8.54
C LEU A 123 -7.55 1.49 9.74
N VAL A 124 -8.73 0.90 9.87
CA VAL A 124 -9.06 -0.08 10.93
C VAL A 124 -9.61 -1.33 10.28
N SER A 125 -9.38 -2.48 10.93
CA SER A 125 -10.03 -3.73 10.52
C SER A 125 -11.54 -3.55 10.63
N LYS A 126 -12.26 -3.82 9.54
CA LYS A 126 -13.70 -3.61 9.46
C LYS A 126 -14.32 -4.59 8.47
N GLU A 127 -15.47 -5.12 8.83
CA GLU A 127 -16.33 -5.85 7.91
C GLU A 127 -17.33 -4.88 7.27
N TYR A 128 -17.45 -4.95 5.95
CA TYR A 128 -18.43 -4.19 5.17
C TYR A 128 -19.43 -5.17 4.58
N GLU A 129 -20.71 -4.95 4.87
CA GLU A 129 -21.78 -5.65 4.16
C GLU A 129 -21.82 -5.16 2.71
N VAL A 130 -21.97 -6.11 1.78
CA VAL A 130 -22.02 -5.80 0.35
C VAL A 130 -23.43 -5.38 -0.06
N TYR A 131 -24.45 -5.83 0.67
CA TYR A 131 -25.84 -5.38 0.64
C TYR A 131 -26.57 -5.78 1.92
#